data_AF-A0AAD5YBB9-F1
#
_entry.id   AF-A0AAD5YBB9-F1
#
_cell.length_a   1.000
_cell.length_b   1.000
_cell.length_c   1.000
_cell.angle_alpha   90.00
_cell.angle_beta   90.00
_cell.angle_gamma   90.00
#
_symmetry.space_group_name_H-M   'P 1'
#
loop_
_entity.id
_entity.type
_entity.pdbx_description
1 polymer ?
#
loop_
_entity_poly.entity_id
_entity_poly.type
_entity_poly.pdbx_seq_one_letter_code
_entity_poly.pdbx_strand_id
1 'polypeptide(L)'
;MGGVPFSPNDVAHSAKYNGLVLYISRLVRSLWKRELVSKRFISLIYSLSPNGQELLVPTFTSEQLASIQLNLGSLEAFLKLYPKLTAAPTPDTRPTQGDHEAWKIEQQSFAYIHEIIIRTLETISFLSILIDFKIPNLVQNLSEHDRKELISITFDGLVILPKGREVAKALMSALINNQINKEIGAEYVIDSLQKRCPGICESNDVILFKGMENLRTAKSIANQGSSAQLLQDALKYDVIDCRLFLSISKHLTLEKLSEIVENFKQLRFYPGIIDLVLLKSSEYVIPDNLAVDVNNPYNEILDLRQRCYELIFGTFSSISNLGTTGQMSKDQVEKYTKVLLNKALASDDRNFHYSLYTWFINQSWIDKLLEIQSPHFEAFLVEKKRDLVLADYLCRFYVRNNRFFDAAQLLSEIAYYPGLNLDTRLSYLANAIANGKSCTGSNTQELLGQLNDLLDVARIQADIISTLKNIPDTELLLQELDSELLDLATVISN
;
A
#
# COMPACT_ATOMS: atom_id res chain seq x y z
N MET A 1 -4.25 62.00 -12.76
CA MET A 1 -3.19 61.48 -13.65
C MET A 1 -2.81 60.09 -13.16
N GLY A 2 -3.08 58.97 -13.83
CA GLY A 2 -3.96 58.66 -14.95
C GLY A 2 -4.66 57.35 -14.59
N GLY A 3 -5.95 57.23 -14.93
CA GLY A 3 -6.68 55.98 -14.75
C GLY A 3 -6.03 54.91 -15.63
N VAL A 4 -5.65 53.79 -15.03
CA VAL A 4 -5.24 52.60 -15.77
C VAL A 4 -6.43 52.21 -16.65
N PRO A 5 -6.27 52.09 -17.98
CA PRO A 5 -7.37 51.68 -18.83
C PRO A 5 -7.73 50.25 -18.45
N PHE A 6 -8.99 50.03 -18.06
CA PHE A 6 -9.54 48.69 -17.87
C PHE A 6 -9.35 47.92 -19.18
N SER A 7 -8.76 46.73 -19.09
CA SER A 7 -8.77 45.83 -20.24
C SER A 7 -10.23 45.47 -20.55
N PRO A 8 -10.63 45.31 -21.82
CA PRO A 8 -12.02 45.06 -22.21
C PRO A 8 -12.61 43.73 -21.68
N ASN A 9 -11.87 42.97 -20.86
CA ASN A 9 -12.30 41.72 -20.22
C ASN A 9 -12.27 41.75 -18.67
N ASP A 10 -11.95 42.87 -18.03
CA ASP A 10 -11.94 42.94 -16.56
C ASP A 10 -13.34 43.24 -16.00
N VAL A 11 -14.07 42.17 -15.63
CA VAL A 11 -15.32 42.29 -14.89
C VAL A 11 -15.05 42.90 -13.51
N ALA A 12 -15.59 44.09 -13.26
CA ALA A 12 -15.53 44.73 -11.95
C ALA A 12 -16.60 44.14 -10.99
N HIS A 13 -16.18 43.75 -9.79
CA HIS A 13 -17.10 43.29 -8.74
C HIS A 13 -17.98 44.41 -8.18
N SER A 14 -19.19 44.07 -7.71
CA SER A 14 -20.11 45.05 -7.14
C SER A 14 -19.60 45.68 -5.84
N ALA A 15 -20.15 46.84 -5.50
CA ALA A 15 -19.90 47.48 -4.20
C ALA A 15 -20.25 46.58 -3.01
N LYS A 16 -21.22 45.67 -3.17
CA LYS A 16 -21.61 44.70 -2.15
C LYS A 16 -20.47 43.70 -1.88
N TYR A 17 -19.88 43.16 -2.94
CA TYR A 17 -18.73 42.28 -2.83
C TYR A 17 -17.55 43.00 -2.18
N ASN A 18 -17.22 44.19 -2.66
CA ASN A 18 -16.10 44.99 -2.13
C ASN A 18 -16.30 45.34 -0.64
N GLY A 19 -17.53 45.67 -0.23
CA GLY A 19 -17.87 45.92 1.17
C GLY A 19 -17.65 44.69 2.06
N LEU A 20 -18.06 43.51 1.60
CA LEU A 20 -17.86 42.25 2.31
C LEU A 20 -16.36 41.92 2.48
N VAL A 21 -15.58 42.00 1.39
CA VAL A 21 -14.13 41.74 1.42
C VAL A 21 -13.40 42.73 2.33
N LEU A 22 -13.77 44.01 2.27
CA LEU A 22 -13.17 45.04 3.13
C LEU A 22 -13.49 44.81 4.62
N TYR A 23 -14.69 44.31 4.92
CA TYR A 23 -15.07 43.96 6.29
C TYR A 23 -14.26 42.76 6.80
N ILE A 24 -14.20 41.66 6.03
CA ILE A 24 -13.45 40.45 6.39
C ILE A 24 -11.97 40.75 6.58
N SER A 25 -11.36 41.47 5.64
CA SER A 25 -9.93 41.83 5.71
C SER A 25 -9.58 42.67 6.95
N ARG A 26 -10.53 43.46 7.48
CA ARG A 26 -10.36 44.17 8.76
C ARG A 26 -10.50 43.26 9.96
N LEU A 27 -11.45 42.33 9.95
CA LEU A 27 -11.64 41.35 11.03
C LEU A 27 -10.40 40.49 11.24
N VAL A 28 -9.81 39.97 10.17
CA VAL A 28 -8.67 39.03 10.25
C VAL A 28 -7.30 39.72 10.22
N ARG A 29 -7.26 41.06 10.10
CA ARG A 29 -6.02 41.85 9.91
C ARG A 29 -4.93 41.53 10.92
N SER A 30 -5.32 41.34 12.19
CA SER A 30 -4.38 41.11 13.29
C SER A 30 -3.82 39.69 13.33
N LEU A 31 -4.34 38.77 12.51
CA LEU A 31 -3.87 37.39 12.37
C LEU A 31 -3.15 37.17 11.04
N TRP A 32 -3.71 37.68 9.96
CA TRP A 32 -3.48 37.20 8.59
C TRP A 32 -2.02 36.97 8.21
N LYS A 33 -1.14 37.95 8.42
CA LYS A 33 0.29 37.89 8.04
C LYS A 33 1.24 37.57 9.19
N ARG A 34 0.72 37.13 10.34
CA ARG A 34 1.55 36.79 11.51
C ARG A 34 1.88 35.30 11.50
N GLU A 35 3.11 34.97 11.91
CA GLU A 35 3.58 33.61 12.10
C GLU A 35 2.82 32.92 13.24
N LEU A 36 2.56 31.62 13.10
CA LEU A 36 1.80 30.85 14.10
C LEU A 36 2.51 30.72 15.43
N VAL A 37 3.83 30.50 15.38
CA VAL A 37 4.68 30.29 16.55
C VAL A 37 5.82 31.29 16.56
N SER A 38 6.23 31.69 17.76
CA SER A 38 7.41 32.51 17.98
C SER A 38 8.45 31.73 18.78
N LYS A 39 9.72 31.90 18.43
CA LYS A 39 10.83 31.35 19.20
C LYS A 39 10.99 32.18 20.48
N ARG A 40 10.85 31.56 21.65
CA ARG A 40 11.19 32.19 22.93
C ARG A 40 12.31 31.41 23.62
N PHE A 41 13.29 32.17 24.10
CA PHE A 41 14.32 31.68 25.01
C PHE A 41 13.80 31.85 26.43
N ILE A 42 13.71 30.76 27.19
CA ILE A 42 13.41 30.83 28.62
C ILE A 42 14.70 31.25 29.32
N SER A 43 14.78 32.51 29.78
CA SER A 43 15.83 32.91 30.72
C SER A 43 15.46 32.45 32.13
N LEU A 44 16.04 31.32 32.55
CA LEU A 44 16.67 31.03 33.85
C LEU A 44 16.16 31.68 35.17
N ILE A 45 14.86 32.00 35.35
CA ILE A 45 14.39 32.48 36.68
C ILE A 45 13.60 31.43 37.47
N TYR A 46 12.95 30.42 36.86
CA TYR A 46 12.33 29.33 37.64
C TYR A 46 12.44 27.95 36.94
N SER A 47 13.24 27.06 37.55
CA SER A 47 13.38 25.59 37.36
C SER A 47 13.93 24.99 36.05
N LEU A 48 15.20 24.54 36.14
CA LEU A 48 15.82 23.27 35.69
C LEU A 48 15.65 22.77 34.23
N SER A 49 16.51 23.27 33.33
CA SER A 49 17.27 22.44 32.36
C SER A 49 18.62 23.12 32.06
N PRO A 50 19.78 22.43 32.09
CA PRO A 50 21.09 23.04 31.88
C PRO A 50 21.33 23.50 30.43
N ASN A 51 20.51 23.05 29.49
CA ASN A 51 20.61 23.39 28.08
C ASN A 51 19.40 24.26 27.73
N GLY A 52 19.61 25.57 27.52
CA GLY A 52 18.55 26.49 27.12
C GLY A 52 17.87 26.01 25.83
N GLN A 53 16.73 25.32 25.97
CA GLN A 53 15.97 24.82 24.84
C GLN A 53 15.12 25.96 24.26
N GLU A 54 15.26 26.20 22.95
CA GLU A 54 14.35 27.05 22.19
C GLU A 54 12.93 26.47 22.29
N LEU A 55 12.00 27.21 22.91
CA LEU A 55 10.61 26.82 22.99
C LEU A 55 9.80 27.55 21.92
N LEU A 56 9.07 26.79 21.09
CA LEU A 56 8.09 27.36 20.16
C LEU A 56 6.78 27.59 20.91
N VAL A 57 6.37 28.86 21.04
CA VAL A 57 5.12 29.24 21.70
C VAL A 57 4.14 29.87 20.70
N PRO A 58 2.82 29.72 20.90
CA PRO A 58 1.84 30.39 20.06
C PRO A 58 2.04 31.91 20.07
N THR A 59 1.94 32.52 18.89
CA THR A 59 1.99 33.98 18.73
C THR A 59 0.67 34.65 19.15
N PHE A 60 -0.44 33.91 19.12
CA PHE A 60 -1.78 34.41 19.40
C PHE A 60 -2.25 34.04 20.82
N THR A 61 -3.02 34.94 21.43
CA THR A 61 -3.69 34.67 22.72
C THR A 61 -5.08 34.06 22.49
N SER A 62 -5.56 33.24 23.43
CA SER A 62 -6.90 32.66 23.36
C SER A 62 -8.00 33.72 23.30
N GLU A 63 -7.82 34.86 23.97
CA GLU A 63 -8.76 35.99 23.94
C GLU A 63 -8.82 36.64 22.54
N GLN A 64 -7.67 36.86 21.90
CA GLN A 64 -7.62 37.44 20.54
C GLN A 64 -8.32 36.52 19.55
N LEU A 65 -8.05 35.21 19.62
CA LEU A 65 -8.68 34.21 18.77
C LEU A 65 -10.20 34.15 19.00
N ALA A 66 -10.65 34.12 20.26
CA ALA A 66 -12.06 34.07 20.61
C ALA A 66 -12.84 35.31 20.13
N SER A 67 -12.27 36.51 20.26
CA SER A 67 -12.89 37.76 19.79
C SER A 67 -13.10 37.75 18.28
N ILE A 68 -12.09 37.33 17.52
CA ILE A 68 -12.17 37.26 16.05
C ILE A 68 -13.13 36.15 15.62
N GLN A 69 -13.09 34.99 16.29
CA GLN A 69 -14.00 33.88 16.04
C GLN A 69 -15.47 34.28 16.26
N LEU A 70 -15.78 35.03 17.32
CA LEU A 70 -17.13 35.50 17.59
C LEU A 70 -17.63 36.41 16.47
N ASN A 71 -16.85 37.44 16.10
CA ASN A 71 -17.23 38.39 15.06
C ASN A 71 -17.38 37.72 13.68
N LEU A 72 -16.44 36.84 13.33
CA LEU A 72 -16.46 36.11 12.07
C LEU A 72 -17.59 35.07 12.04
N GLY A 73 -17.91 34.46 13.17
CA GLY A 73 -19.04 33.54 13.33
C GLY A 73 -20.39 34.26 13.21
N SER A 74 -20.52 35.48 13.74
CA SER A 74 -21.71 36.31 13.50
C SER A 74 -21.88 36.67 12.03
N LEU A 75 -20.78 36.97 11.32
CA LEU A 75 -20.81 37.20 9.88
C LEU A 75 -21.25 35.95 9.11
N GLU A 76 -20.71 34.78 9.47
CA GLU A 76 -21.06 33.50 8.84
C GLU A 76 -22.55 33.16 9.03
N ALA A 77 -23.07 33.34 10.24
CA ALA A 77 -24.49 33.16 10.54
C ALA A 77 -25.37 34.12 9.71
N PHE A 78 -24.95 35.38 9.52
CA PHE A 78 -25.63 36.32 8.66
C PHE A 78 -25.61 35.87 7.19
N LEU A 79 -24.46 35.44 6.66
CA LEU A 79 -24.32 35.02 5.27
C LEU A 79 -25.18 33.79 4.94
N LYS A 80 -25.34 32.86 5.89
CA LYS A 80 -26.23 31.70 5.75
C LYS A 80 -27.69 32.07 5.51
N LEU A 81 -28.15 33.23 5.99
CA LEU A 81 -29.52 33.72 5.73
C LEU A 81 -29.72 34.17 4.28
N TYR A 82 -28.65 34.36 3.52
CA TYR A 82 -28.68 34.86 2.15
C TYR A 82 -27.91 33.92 1.20
N PRO A 83 -28.53 32.82 0.73
CA PRO A 83 -27.88 31.83 -0.14
C PRO A 83 -27.23 32.41 -1.40
N LYS A 84 -27.76 33.52 -1.92
CA LYS A 84 -27.17 34.25 -3.05
C LYS A 84 -25.77 34.80 -2.78
N LEU A 85 -25.33 34.89 -1.53
CA LEU A 85 -23.99 35.36 -1.13
C LEU A 85 -23.03 34.22 -0.76
N THR A 86 -23.50 32.98 -0.81
CA THR A 86 -22.73 31.81 -0.37
C THR A 86 -22.70 30.70 -1.42
N ALA A 87 -23.71 30.61 -2.29
CA ALA A 87 -23.84 29.58 -3.30
C ALA A 87 -22.93 29.82 -4.51
N ALA A 88 -22.41 28.73 -5.09
CA ALA A 88 -21.74 28.75 -6.38
C ALA A 88 -22.73 29.05 -7.53
N PRO A 89 -22.26 29.59 -8.68
CA PRO A 89 -23.13 29.84 -9.83
C PRO A 89 -23.66 28.51 -10.40
N THR A 90 -24.99 28.36 -10.44
CA THR A 90 -25.67 27.22 -11.08
C THR A 90 -26.53 27.70 -12.25
N PRO A 91 -26.84 26.83 -13.24
CA PRO A 91 -27.73 27.19 -14.34
C PRO A 91 -29.09 27.73 -13.85
N ASP A 92 -29.62 27.16 -12.75
CA ASP A 92 -30.92 27.52 -12.19
C ASP A 92 -30.92 28.85 -11.44
N THR A 93 -29.76 29.31 -10.96
CA THR A 93 -29.62 30.59 -10.26
C THR A 93 -29.22 31.73 -11.18
N ARG A 94 -29.04 31.43 -12.48
CA ARG A 94 -28.65 32.41 -13.49
C ARG A 94 -29.75 33.47 -13.62
N PRO A 95 -29.41 34.77 -13.55
CA PRO A 95 -30.39 35.83 -13.76
C PRO A 95 -30.90 35.81 -15.20
N THR A 96 -32.17 36.12 -15.40
CA THR A 96 -32.82 36.19 -16.72
C THR A 96 -32.39 37.41 -17.52
N GLN A 97 -31.83 38.42 -16.85
CA GLN A 97 -31.35 39.68 -17.45
C GLN A 97 -29.95 40.01 -16.91
N GLY A 98 -29.15 40.70 -17.72
CA GLY A 98 -27.81 41.16 -17.38
C GLY A 98 -26.69 40.32 -17.99
N ASP A 99 -25.46 40.77 -17.75
CA ASP A 99 -24.25 40.09 -18.22
C ASP A 99 -24.03 38.79 -17.43
N HIS A 100 -24.20 37.65 -18.10
CA HIS A 100 -24.08 36.33 -17.50
C HIS A 100 -22.65 35.99 -17.09
N GLU A 101 -21.64 36.51 -17.79
CA GLU A 101 -20.24 36.27 -17.46
C GLU A 101 -19.86 37.05 -16.21
N ALA A 102 -20.28 38.33 -16.15
CA ALA A 102 -20.06 39.16 -14.98
C ALA A 102 -20.72 38.59 -13.72
N TRP A 103 -22.00 38.18 -13.83
CA TRP A 103 -22.71 37.53 -12.74
C TRP A 103 -22.01 36.24 -12.28
N LYS A 104 -21.57 35.40 -13.23
CA LYS A 104 -20.93 34.12 -12.90
C LYS A 104 -19.63 34.34 -12.12
N ILE A 105 -18.78 35.27 -12.57
CA ILE A 105 -17.51 35.61 -11.92
C ILE A 105 -17.76 36.14 -10.51
N GLU A 106 -18.72 37.05 -10.34
CA GLU A 106 -19.05 37.61 -9.03
C GLU A 106 -19.64 36.56 -8.09
N GLN A 107 -20.57 35.73 -8.56
CA GLN A 107 -21.18 34.68 -7.76
C GLN A 107 -20.14 33.64 -7.31
N GLN A 108 -19.21 33.27 -8.20
CA GLN A 108 -18.10 32.39 -7.88
C GLN A 108 -17.18 33.02 -6.82
N SER A 109 -16.93 34.33 -6.93
CA SER A 109 -16.10 35.07 -5.96
C SER A 109 -16.76 35.15 -4.58
N PHE A 110 -18.08 35.32 -4.50
CA PHE A 110 -18.83 35.22 -3.24
C PHE A 110 -18.70 33.85 -2.59
N ALA A 111 -18.84 32.77 -3.38
CA ALA A 111 -18.67 31.40 -2.89
C ALA A 111 -17.27 31.17 -2.32
N TYR A 112 -16.22 31.65 -2.99
CA TYR A 112 -14.84 31.55 -2.49
C TYR A 112 -14.59 32.34 -1.20
N ILE A 113 -15.13 33.56 -1.10
CA ILE A 113 -15.02 34.35 0.13
C ILE A 113 -15.74 33.65 1.30
N HIS A 114 -16.91 33.07 1.05
CA HIS A 114 -17.61 32.27 2.05
C HIS A 114 -16.81 31.04 2.48
N GLU A 115 -16.18 30.31 1.55
CA GLU A 115 -15.29 29.20 1.88
C GLU A 115 -14.09 29.65 2.74
N ILE A 116 -13.48 30.80 2.41
CA ILE A 116 -12.37 31.37 3.20
C ILE A 116 -12.82 31.72 4.62
N ILE A 117 -14.04 32.26 4.79
CA ILE A 117 -14.61 32.52 6.13
C ILE A 117 -14.70 31.23 6.94
N ILE A 118 -15.27 30.18 6.34
CA ILE A 118 -15.41 28.87 7.00
C ILE A 118 -14.03 28.31 7.37
N ARG A 119 -13.09 28.24 6.42
CA ARG A 119 -11.72 27.76 6.68
C ARG A 119 -11.01 28.58 7.75
N THR A 120 -11.23 29.89 7.80
CA THR A 120 -10.66 30.76 8.83
C THR A 120 -11.24 30.43 10.21
N LEU A 121 -12.56 30.21 10.32
CA LEU A 121 -13.21 29.80 11.57
C LEU A 121 -12.72 28.42 12.06
N GLU A 122 -12.57 27.47 11.15
CA GLU A 122 -12.03 26.15 11.45
C GLU A 122 -10.57 26.24 11.92
N THR A 123 -9.77 27.06 11.24
CA THR A 123 -8.35 27.28 11.59
C THR A 123 -8.21 27.93 12.97
N ILE A 124 -9.03 28.94 13.30
CA ILE A 124 -9.03 29.55 14.63
C ILE A 124 -9.41 28.50 15.70
N SER A 125 -10.43 27.68 15.42
CA SER A 125 -10.84 26.61 16.33
C SER A 125 -9.73 25.59 16.55
N PHE A 126 -9.06 25.17 15.48
CA PHE A 126 -7.93 24.25 15.53
C PHE A 126 -6.76 24.83 16.34
N LEU A 127 -6.37 26.08 16.09
CA LEU A 127 -5.33 26.74 16.87
C LEU A 127 -5.70 26.87 18.35
N SER A 128 -6.98 27.13 18.65
CA SER A 128 -7.46 27.21 20.04
C SER A 128 -7.29 25.86 20.75
N ILE A 129 -7.67 24.75 20.08
CA ILE A 129 -7.45 23.39 20.59
C ILE A 129 -5.95 23.15 20.81
N LEU A 130 -5.09 23.48 19.84
CA LEU A 130 -3.65 23.29 19.98
C LEU A 130 -3.05 24.07 21.16
N ILE A 131 -3.53 25.29 21.41
CA ILE A 131 -3.12 26.10 22.56
C ILE A 131 -3.51 25.40 23.87
N ASP A 132 -4.74 24.88 23.97
CA ASP A 132 -5.23 24.15 25.15
C ASP A 132 -4.38 22.90 25.43
N PHE A 133 -3.92 22.20 24.38
CA PHE A 133 -3.06 21.01 24.47
C PHE A 133 -1.55 21.32 24.56
N LYS A 134 -1.16 22.59 24.66
CA LYS A 134 0.23 23.07 24.74
C LYS A 134 1.06 22.69 23.52
N ILE A 135 1.02 23.54 22.49
CA ILE A 135 1.84 23.46 21.25
C ILE A 135 3.29 22.97 21.47
N PRO A 136 4.07 23.45 22.48
CA PRO A 136 5.45 23.01 22.64
C PRO A 136 5.61 21.48 22.77
N ASN A 137 4.65 20.80 23.41
CA ASN A 137 4.68 19.35 23.58
C ASN A 137 4.40 18.61 22.26
N LEU A 138 3.63 19.23 21.37
CA LEU A 138 3.27 18.65 20.07
C LEU A 138 4.42 18.78 19.08
N VAL A 139 5.12 19.92 19.11
CA VAL A 139 6.27 20.22 18.25
C VAL A 139 7.39 19.20 18.41
N GLN A 140 7.60 18.66 19.61
CA GLN A 140 8.64 17.65 19.87
C GLN A 140 8.42 16.36 19.09
N ASN A 141 7.17 16.05 18.72
CA ASN A 141 6.81 14.83 17.98
C ASN A 141 6.71 15.06 16.46
N LEU A 142 6.99 16.27 15.98
CA LEU A 142 6.99 16.58 14.54
C LEU A 142 8.34 16.23 13.90
N SER A 143 8.32 15.96 12.59
CA SER A 143 9.54 15.81 11.81
C SER A 143 10.33 17.13 11.75
N GLU A 144 11.64 17.06 11.46
CA GLU A 144 12.44 18.27 11.30
C GLU A 144 11.95 19.17 10.15
N HIS A 145 11.40 18.57 9.10
CA HIS A 145 10.80 19.25 7.96
C HIS A 145 9.57 20.05 8.40
N ASP A 146 8.61 19.39 9.05
CA ASP A 146 7.35 20.02 9.47
C ASP A 146 7.57 21.08 10.53
N ARG A 147 8.58 20.90 11.40
CA ARG A 147 8.99 21.91 12.36
C ARG A 147 9.53 23.17 11.69
N LYS A 148 10.32 23.04 10.62
CA LYS A 148 10.83 24.20 9.86
C LYS A 148 9.70 24.93 9.16
N GLU A 149 8.81 24.20 8.51
CA GLU A 149 7.63 24.75 7.83
C GLU A 149 6.71 25.46 8.84
N LEU A 150 6.44 24.86 10.01
CA LEU A 150 5.65 25.45 11.10
C LEU A 150 6.21 26.79 11.60
N ILE A 151 7.54 26.94 11.66
CA ILE A 151 8.17 28.20 12.08
C ILE A 151 7.95 29.30 11.03
N SER A 152 8.01 28.94 9.74
CA SER A 152 7.90 29.90 8.65
C SER A 152 6.46 30.26 8.26
N ILE A 153 5.48 29.43 8.63
CA ILE A 153 4.12 29.58 8.14
C ILE A 153 3.35 30.67 8.88
N THR A 154 2.71 31.53 8.11
CA THR A 154 1.79 32.56 8.58
C THR A 154 0.37 32.02 8.70
N PHE A 155 -0.50 32.75 9.40
CA PHE A 155 -1.90 32.37 9.54
C PHE A 155 -2.60 32.20 8.18
N ASP A 156 -2.40 33.11 7.23
CA ASP A 156 -2.97 32.98 5.88
C ASP A 156 -2.38 31.78 5.11
N GLY A 157 -1.11 31.49 5.34
CA GLY A 157 -0.45 30.29 4.83
C GLY A 157 -1.15 29.02 5.31
N LEU A 158 -1.52 28.96 6.60
CA LEU A 158 -2.25 27.84 7.19
C LEU A 158 -3.66 27.67 6.58
N VAL A 159 -4.35 28.78 6.30
CA VAL A 159 -5.73 28.78 5.77
C VAL A 159 -5.80 28.42 4.29
N ILE A 160 -4.86 28.93 3.48
CA ILE A 160 -4.97 28.95 2.01
C ILE A 160 -3.98 27.99 1.34
N LEU A 161 -2.74 27.90 1.83
CA LEU A 161 -1.69 27.21 1.10
C LEU A 161 -1.78 25.68 1.29
N PRO A 162 -1.45 24.88 0.26
CA PRO A 162 -1.38 23.42 0.40
C PRO A 162 -0.42 22.98 1.51
N LYS A 163 0.74 23.63 1.61
CA LYS A 163 1.72 23.41 2.70
C LYS A 163 1.11 23.62 4.10
N GLY A 164 0.19 24.58 4.24
CA GLY A 164 -0.52 24.82 5.49
C GLY A 164 -1.41 23.64 5.88
N ARG A 165 -2.07 23.02 4.91
CA ARG A 165 -2.85 21.80 5.14
C ARG A 165 -1.96 20.65 5.63
N GLU A 166 -0.78 20.46 5.03
CA GLU A 166 0.17 19.43 5.46
C GLU A 166 0.63 19.64 6.90
N VAL A 167 1.03 20.88 7.26
CA VAL A 167 1.40 21.23 8.63
C VAL A 167 0.25 21.03 9.62
N ALA A 168 -0.99 21.41 9.23
CA ALA A 168 -2.18 21.18 10.06
C ALA A 168 -2.44 19.69 10.29
N LYS A 169 -2.32 18.84 9.24
CA LYS A 169 -2.46 17.38 9.34
C LYS A 169 -1.36 16.75 10.20
N ALA A 170 -0.12 17.23 10.10
CA ALA A 170 0.99 16.78 10.93
C ALA A 170 0.76 17.14 12.41
N LEU A 171 0.34 18.37 12.71
CA LEU A 171 0.00 18.82 14.07
C LEU A 171 -1.19 18.05 14.65
N MET A 172 -2.22 17.81 13.85
CA MET A 172 -3.37 17.00 14.26
C MET A 172 -2.96 15.56 14.59
N SER A 173 -2.15 14.94 13.73
CA SER A 173 -1.62 13.60 13.95
C SER A 173 -0.77 13.54 15.23
N ALA A 174 0.09 14.53 15.45
CA ALA A 174 0.91 14.63 16.66
C ALA A 174 0.05 14.81 17.92
N LEU A 175 -1.02 15.61 17.85
CA LEU A 175 -1.96 15.80 18.95
C LEU A 175 -2.67 14.49 19.31
N ILE A 176 -3.27 13.82 18.32
CA ILE A 176 -4.06 12.62 18.57
C ILE A 176 -3.16 11.46 19.02
N ASN A 177 -2.01 11.26 18.38
CA ASN A 177 -1.04 10.23 18.81
C ASN A 177 -0.56 10.45 20.24
N ASN A 178 -0.37 11.71 20.67
CA ASN A 178 -0.02 12.02 22.05
C ASN A 178 -1.15 11.63 23.04
N GLN A 179 -2.41 11.83 22.67
CA GLN A 179 -3.55 11.40 23.50
C GLN A 179 -3.71 9.87 23.52
N ILE A 180 -3.58 9.21 22.37
CA ILE A 180 -3.58 7.74 22.27
C ILE A 180 -2.47 7.15 23.15
N ASN A 181 -1.28 7.74 23.16
CA ASN A 181 -0.17 7.28 23.99
C ASN A 181 -0.38 7.48 25.49
N LYS A 182 -1.16 8.50 25.88
CA LYS A 182 -1.52 8.77 27.28
C LYS A 182 -2.72 7.96 27.77
N GLU A 183 -3.40 7.24 26.89
CA GLU A 183 -4.61 6.44 27.19
C GLU A 183 -5.74 7.28 27.81
N ILE A 184 -5.81 8.59 27.51
CA ILE A 184 -6.80 9.51 28.08
C ILE A 184 -7.47 10.30 26.96
N GLY A 185 -8.78 10.07 26.77
CA GLY A 185 -9.68 11.01 26.10
C GLY A 185 -9.41 11.29 24.61
N ALA A 186 -8.78 10.37 23.88
CA ALA A 186 -8.51 10.56 22.45
C ALA A 186 -9.82 10.69 21.64
N GLU A 187 -10.83 9.87 21.95
CA GLU A 187 -12.17 9.96 21.33
C GLU A 187 -12.80 11.37 21.47
N TYR A 188 -12.74 11.97 22.67
CA TYR A 188 -13.24 13.33 22.89
C TYR A 188 -12.50 14.38 22.04
N VAL A 189 -11.19 14.23 21.89
CA VAL A 189 -10.38 15.14 21.06
C VAL A 189 -10.73 14.98 19.59
N ILE A 190 -10.88 13.74 19.12
CA ILE A 190 -11.29 13.44 17.74
C ILE A 190 -12.68 14.02 17.44
N ASP A 191 -13.66 13.81 18.33
CA ASP A 191 -15.01 14.34 18.17
C ASP A 191 -15.04 15.88 18.21
N SER A 192 -14.21 16.49 19.06
CA SER A 192 -14.05 17.95 19.13
C SER A 192 -13.45 18.52 17.84
N LEU A 193 -12.41 17.86 17.28
CA LEU A 193 -11.80 18.24 16.00
C LEU A 193 -12.77 18.06 14.84
N GLN A 194 -13.50 16.95 14.79
CA GLN A 194 -14.49 16.68 13.74
C GLN A 194 -15.63 17.70 13.77
N LYS A 195 -16.10 18.09 14.96
CA LYS A 195 -17.19 19.06 15.13
C LYS A 195 -16.76 20.51 14.85
N ARG A 196 -15.54 20.89 15.23
CA ARG A 196 -15.08 22.31 15.18
C ARG A 196 -14.25 22.65 13.94
N CYS A 197 -13.62 21.68 13.31
CA CYS A 197 -12.76 21.88 12.14
C CYS A 197 -12.83 20.70 11.15
N PRO A 198 -14.00 20.43 10.54
CA PRO A 198 -14.21 19.30 9.64
C PRO A 198 -13.40 19.37 8.34
N GLY A 199 -13.03 20.56 7.85
CA GLY A 199 -12.17 20.70 6.68
C GLY A 199 -10.69 20.40 6.94
N ILE A 200 -10.27 20.41 8.22
CA ILE A 200 -8.93 19.99 8.64
C ILE A 200 -8.95 18.50 9.02
N CYS A 201 -9.95 18.07 9.80
CA CYS A 201 -10.16 16.68 10.23
C CYS A 201 -11.13 15.96 9.29
N GLU A 202 -10.58 15.37 8.21
CA GLU A 202 -11.37 14.66 7.20
C GLU A 202 -11.89 13.32 7.75
N SER A 203 -12.98 12.80 7.17
CA SER A 203 -13.61 11.56 7.64
C SER A 203 -12.66 10.36 7.63
N ASN A 204 -11.76 10.28 6.64
CA ASN A 204 -10.77 9.21 6.56
C ASN A 204 -9.73 9.29 7.70
N ASP A 205 -9.35 10.51 8.10
CA ASP A 205 -8.41 10.74 9.21
C ASP A 205 -9.03 10.27 10.53
N VAL A 206 -10.32 10.58 10.76
CA VAL A 206 -11.08 10.10 11.94
C VAL A 206 -11.08 8.57 12.02
N ILE A 207 -11.36 7.90 10.90
CA ILE A 207 -11.38 6.42 10.85
C ILE A 207 -9.98 5.85 11.13
N LEU A 208 -8.93 6.47 10.58
CA LEU A 208 -7.54 6.08 10.84
C LEU A 208 -7.19 6.19 12.33
N PHE A 209 -7.55 7.30 12.98
CA PHE A 209 -7.25 7.50 14.40
C PHE A 209 -8.02 6.55 15.30
N LYS A 210 -9.31 6.31 15.02
CA LYS A 210 -10.12 5.30 15.75
C LYS A 210 -9.53 3.90 15.58
N GLY A 211 -9.11 3.54 14.36
CA GLY A 211 -8.42 2.27 14.12
C GLY A 211 -7.10 2.14 14.90
N MET A 212 -6.32 3.23 14.97
CA MET A 212 -5.05 3.27 15.71
C MET A 212 -5.25 3.18 17.23
N GLU A 213 -6.28 3.83 17.77
CA GLU A 213 -6.67 3.70 19.17
C GLU A 213 -7.06 2.25 19.50
N ASN A 214 -7.90 1.62 18.68
CA ASN A 214 -8.27 0.21 18.83
C ASN A 214 -7.06 -0.73 18.81
N LEU A 215 -6.11 -0.50 17.90
CA LEU A 215 -4.84 -1.23 17.86
C LEU A 215 -4.03 -1.06 19.14
N ARG A 216 -3.96 0.16 19.69
CA ARG A 216 -3.23 0.43 20.93
C ARG A 216 -3.88 -0.27 22.13
N THR A 217 -5.21 -0.21 22.22
CA THR A 217 -6.00 -0.91 23.24
C THR A 217 -5.80 -2.41 23.16
N ALA A 218 -5.85 -2.99 21.96
CA ALA A 218 -5.57 -4.41 21.74
C ALA A 218 -4.17 -4.82 22.21
N LYS A 219 -3.15 -3.99 21.94
CA LYS A 219 -1.78 -4.22 22.45
C LYS A 219 -1.70 -4.13 23.97
N SER A 220 -2.40 -3.18 24.59
CA SER A 220 -2.42 -3.05 26.06
C SER A 220 -3.05 -4.29 26.70
N ILE A 221 -4.17 -4.78 26.17
CA ILE A 221 -4.82 -6.02 26.61
C ILE A 221 -3.90 -7.23 26.44
N ALA A 222 -3.23 -7.34 25.29
CA ALA A 222 -2.29 -8.44 25.01
C ALA A 222 -1.14 -8.51 26.03
N ASN A 223 -0.63 -7.36 26.46
CA ASN A 223 0.46 -7.26 27.42
C ASN A 223 0.04 -7.57 28.87
N GLN A 224 -1.25 -7.45 29.20
CA GLN A 224 -1.78 -7.69 30.55
C GLN A 224 -2.05 -9.18 30.86
N GLY A 225 -1.58 -10.10 30.01
CA GLY A 225 -1.37 -11.51 30.36
C GLY A 225 -2.62 -12.39 30.46
N SER A 226 -3.79 -11.91 30.05
CA SER A 226 -5.01 -12.73 30.12
C SER A 226 -5.18 -13.56 28.86
N SER A 227 -4.91 -14.86 28.98
CA SER A 227 -5.20 -16.01 28.09
C SER A 227 -5.21 -15.78 26.57
N ALA A 228 -4.53 -16.66 25.83
CA ALA A 228 -4.64 -16.74 24.36
C ALA A 228 -6.10 -16.77 23.84
N GLN A 229 -7.07 -17.19 24.68
CA GLN A 229 -8.50 -17.13 24.39
C GLN A 229 -9.07 -15.71 24.38
N LEU A 230 -8.66 -14.80 25.26
CA LEU A 230 -9.12 -13.40 25.23
C LEU A 230 -8.51 -12.64 24.05
N LEU A 231 -7.29 -12.97 23.65
CA LEU A 231 -6.71 -12.45 22.41
C LEU A 231 -7.50 -12.98 21.20
N GLN A 232 -7.84 -14.28 21.20
CA GLN A 232 -8.61 -14.89 20.13
C GLN A 232 -10.06 -14.41 20.08
N ASP A 233 -10.68 -14.11 21.23
CA ASP A 233 -12.01 -13.52 21.33
C ASP A 233 -12.00 -12.02 21.00
N ALA A 234 -10.95 -11.27 21.35
CA ALA A 234 -10.75 -9.88 20.91
C ALA A 234 -10.50 -9.77 19.39
N LEU A 235 -9.89 -10.80 18.79
CA LEU A 235 -9.69 -10.92 17.33
C LEU A 235 -10.91 -11.48 16.60
N LYS A 236 -11.81 -12.20 17.29
CA LYS A 236 -13.00 -12.86 16.72
C LYS A 236 -14.29 -12.06 16.91
N TYR A 237 -14.32 -11.18 17.91
CA TYR A 237 -15.42 -10.28 18.22
C TYR A 237 -14.86 -8.88 18.60
N ASP A 238 -15.01 -7.91 17.68
CA ASP A 238 -15.10 -6.47 17.94
C ASP A 238 -13.87 -5.61 18.31
N VAL A 239 -12.68 -6.11 18.67
CA VAL A 239 -11.59 -5.19 19.14
C VAL A 239 -10.67 -4.69 18.02
N ILE A 240 -10.36 -5.51 17.01
CA ILE A 240 -9.65 -5.05 15.81
C ILE A 240 -10.67 -4.97 14.67
N ASP A 241 -11.39 -3.86 14.60
CA ASP A 241 -12.29 -3.61 13.49
C ASP A 241 -11.46 -3.26 12.23
N CYS A 242 -10.82 -4.26 11.65
CA CYS A 242 -10.10 -4.12 10.39
C CYS A 242 -10.97 -3.56 9.27
N ARG A 243 -12.30 -3.59 9.41
CA ARG A 243 -13.23 -2.91 8.50
C ARG A 243 -12.99 -1.40 8.45
N LEU A 244 -12.54 -0.78 9.55
CA LEU A 244 -12.11 0.62 9.57
C LEU A 244 -10.90 0.83 8.66
N PHE A 245 -9.87 0.00 8.78
CA PHE A 245 -8.69 0.11 7.91
C PHE A 245 -9.00 -0.29 6.46
N LEU A 246 -9.90 -1.24 6.23
CA LEU A 246 -10.35 -1.64 4.90
C LEU A 246 -11.11 -0.49 4.21
N SER A 247 -11.97 0.24 4.93
CA SER A 247 -12.74 1.34 4.34
C SER A 247 -11.86 2.52 3.89
N ILE A 248 -10.72 2.73 4.55
CA ILE A 248 -9.75 3.78 4.19
C ILE A 248 -8.52 3.28 3.44
N SER A 249 -8.42 1.97 3.14
CA SER A 249 -7.18 1.34 2.65
C SER A 249 -6.57 2.09 1.46
N LYS A 250 -7.39 2.49 0.49
CA LYS A 250 -6.96 3.24 -0.70
C LYS A 250 -6.39 4.63 -0.39
N HIS A 251 -6.82 5.27 0.69
CA HIS A 251 -6.33 6.58 1.10
C HIS A 251 -5.07 6.54 1.97
N LEU A 252 -4.64 5.36 2.41
CA LEU A 252 -3.43 5.21 3.23
C LEU A 252 -2.17 5.37 2.38
N THR A 253 -1.16 6.05 2.94
CA THR A 253 0.21 6.03 2.41
C THR A 253 0.84 4.66 2.66
N LEU A 254 1.83 4.26 1.85
CA LEU A 254 2.53 2.99 2.03
C LEU A 254 3.26 2.91 3.38
N GLU A 255 3.80 4.02 3.87
CA GLU A 255 4.45 4.11 5.18
C GLU A 255 3.47 3.79 6.32
N LYS A 256 2.28 4.40 6.28
CA LYS A 256 1.26 4.15 7.31
C LYS A 256 0.68 2.75 7.20
N LEU A 257 0.54 2.23 5.99
CA LEU A 257 0.16 0.84 5.76
C LEU A 257 1.19 -0.12 6.38
N SER A 258 2.50 0.13 6.16
CA SER A 258 3.57 -0.68 6.77
C SER A 258 3.50 -0.64 8.30
N GLU A 259 3.26 0.52 8.90
CA GLU A 259 3.08 0.66 10.36
C GLU A 259 1.90 -0.18 10.87
N ILE A 260 0.74 -0.13 10.18
CA ILE A 260 -0.45 -0.94 10.52
C ILE A 260 -0.14 -2.43 10.41
N VAL A 261 0.56 -2.85 9.35
CA VAL A 261 0.95 -4.24 9.11
C VAL A 261 1.86 -4.75 10.23
N GLU A 262 2.85 -3.98 10.65
CA GLU A 262 3.71 -4.34 11.79
C GLU A 262 2.91 -4.44 13.10
N ASN A 263 1.95 -3.55 13.32
CA ASN A 263 1.05 -3.64 14.47
C ASN A 263 0.19 -4.92 14.44
N PHE A 264 -0.33 -5.32 13.27
CA PHE A 264 -1.06 -6.58 13.12
C PHE A 264 -0.17 -7.81 13.31
N LYS A 265 1.09 -7.79 12.87
CA LYS A 265 2.05 -8.88 13.11
C LYS A 265 2.28 -9.08 14.61
N GLN A 266 2.49 -8.00 15.37
CA GLN A 266 2.66 -8.07 16.83
C GLN A 266 1.43 -8.67 17.53
N LEU A 267 0.23 -8.37 17.03
CA LEU A 267 -1.03 -8.93 17.53
C LEU A 267 -1.37 -10.32 16.95
N ARG A 268 -0.48 -10.91 16.14
CA ARG A 268 -0.67 -12.19 15.43
C ARG A 268 -1.93 -12.23 14.54
N PHE A 269 -2.39 -11.08 14.07
CA PHE A 269 -3.56 -10.94 13.20
C PHE A 269 -3.19 -10.96 11.71
N TYR A 270 -2.73 -12.11 11.24
CA TYR A 270 -2.20 -12.24 9.88
C TYR A 270 -3.26 -12.19 8.75
N PRO A 271 -4.46 -12.78 8.87
CA PRO A 271 -5.42 -12.79 7.77
C PRO A 271 -5.86 -11.39 7.30
N GLY A 272 -6.00 -10.44 8.23
CA GLY A 272 -6.37 -9.07 7.86
C GLY A 272 -5.27 -8.28 7.17
N ILE A 273 -4.00 -8.68 7.32
CA ILE A 273 -2.90 -8.09 6.55
C ILE A 273 -3.12 -8.38 5.06
N ILE A 274 -3.52 -9.60 4.70
CA ILE A 274 -3.78 -9.98 3.31
C ILE A 274 -4.91 -9.12 2.74
N ASP A 275 -6.05 -9.05 3.42
CA ASP A 275 -7.20 -8.27 2.96
C ASP A 275 -6.85 -6.78 2.79
N LEU A 276 -6.15 -6.20 3.78
CA LEU A 276 -5.79 -4.78 3.76
C LEU A 276 -4.83 -4.45 2.62
N VAL A 277 -3.77 -5.24 2.49
CA VAL A 277 -2.71 -5.01 1.51
C VAL A 277 -3.18 -5.31 0.09
N LEU A 278 -3.96 -6.37 -0.12
CA LEU A 278 -4.53 -6.66 -1.43
C LEU A 278 -5.53 -5.57 -1.84
N LEU A 279 -6.33 -5.06 -0.91
CA LEU A 279 -7.23 -3.94 -1.19
C LEU A 279 -6.47 -2.67 -1.57
N LYS A 280 -5.35 -2.36 -0.92
CA LYS A 280 -4.47 -1.25 -1.34
C LYS A 280 -3.90 -1.51 -2.73
N SER A 281 -3.42 -2.72 -2.97
CA SER A 281 -2.81 -3.08 -4.26
C SER A 281 -3.80 -2.95 -5.44
N SER A 282 -5.10 -3.12 -5.18
CA SER A 282 -6.16 -2.95 -6.19
C SER A 282 -6.34 -1.51 -6.68
N GLU A 283 -5.80 -0.52 -5.97
CA GLU A 283 -5.76 0.88 -6.43
C GLU A 283 -4.79 1.06 -7.60
N TYR A 284 -3.74 0.26 -7.64
CA TYR A 284 -2.70 0.27 -8.67
C TYR A 284 -3.12 -0.58 -9.85
N VAL A 285 -4.12 -0.09 -10.59
CA VAL A 285 -4.69 -0.76 -11.77
C VAL A 285 -3.67 -0.78 -12.90
N ILE A 286 -3.43 -1.97 -13.43
CA ILE A 286 -2.48 -2.25 -14.50
C ILE A 286 -3.28 -2.89 -15.64
N PRO A 287 -3.18 -2.40 -16.89
CA PRO A 287 -3.71 -3.09 -18.06
C PRO A 287 -3.13 -4.50 -18.20
N ASP A 288 -3.97 -5.50 -18.45
CA ASP A 288 -3.60 -6.93 -18.48
C ASP A 288 -2.52 -7.30 -19.54
N ASN A 289 -2.27 -6.44 -20.53
CA ASN A 289 -1.37 -6.68 -21.67
C ASN A 289 -0.18 -5.71 -21.73
N LEU A 290 0.45 -5.40 -20.59
CA LEU A 290 1.67 -4.59 -20.61
C LEU A 290 2.89 -5.45 -21.00
N ALA A 291 3.46 -5.13 -22.15
CA ALA A 291 4.78 -5.63 -22.52
C ALA A 291 5.82 -5.12 -21.52
N VAL A 292 6.79 -5.97 -21.17
CA VAL A 292 7.94 -5.62 -20.32
C VAL A 292 8.85 -4.68 -21.12
N ASP A 293 8.59 -3.38 -21.05
CA ASP A 293 9.43 -2.33 -21.62
C ASP A 293 10.06 -1.51 -20.46
N VAL A 294 11.35 -1.26 -20.55
CA VAL A 294 12.10 -0.48 -19.56
C VAL A 294 11.58 0.97 -19.50
N ASN A 295 10.99 1.47 -20.58
CA ASN A 295 10.39 2.81 -20.65
C ASN A 295 8.88 2.81 -20.42
N ASN A 296 8.33 1.74 -19.87
CA ASN A 296 6.89 1.62 -19.65
C ASN A 296 6.42 2.64 -18.60
N PRO A 297 5.44 3.52 -18.91
CA PRO A 297 4.92 4.53 -17.98
C PRO A 297 4.25 3.91 -16.74
N TYR A 298 3.98 2.60 -16.75
CA TYR A 298 3.39 1.87 -15.62
C TYR A 298 4.44 1.25 -14.67
N ASN A 299 5.74 1.43 -14.91
CA ASN A 299 6.80 0.85 -14.06
C ASN A 299 6.74 1.35 -12.61
N GLU A 300 6.42 2.63 -12.37
CA GLU A 300 6.23 3.15 -11.01
C GLU A 300 5.03 2.50 -10.31
N ILE A 301 3.94 2.26 -11.05
CA ILE A 301 2.72 1.63 -10.53
C ILE A 301 2.99 0.15 -10.22
N LEU A 302 3.74 -0.54 -11.08
CA LEU A 302 4.20 -1.91 -10.86
C LEU A 302 5.07 -2.01 -9.61
N ASP A 303 6.00 -1.07 -9.42
CA ASP A 303 6.87 -1.03 -8.24
C ASP A 303 6.05 -0.78 -6.95
N LEU A 304 5.10 0.17 -6.98
CA LEU A 304 4.21 0.41 -5.84
C LEU A 304 3.36 -0.82 -5.48
N ARG A 305 2.86 -1.54 -6.50
CA ARG A 305 2.09 -2.77 -6.31
C ARG A 305 2.97 -3.90 -5.76
N GLN A 306 4.21 -4.01 -6.25
CA GLN A 306 5.19 -4.96 -5.74
C GLN A 306 5.56 -4.69 -4.27
N ARG A 307 5.78 -3.43 -3.90
CA ARG A 307 6.02 -3.00 -2.50
C ARG A 307 4.84 -3.37 -1.59
N CYS A 308 3.61 -3.32 -2.08
CA CYS A 308 2.47 -3.85 -1.32
C CYS A 308 2.64 -5.36 -1.08
N TYR A 309 2.90 -6.15 -2.11
CA TYR A 309 3.08 -7.60 -1.96
C TYR A 309 4.23 -7.98 -1.02
N GLU A 310 5.30 -7.20 -0.99
CA GLU A 310 6.42 -7.38 -0.06
C GLU A 310 6.00 -7.31 1.42
N LEU A 311 4.97 -6.53 1.77
CA LEU A 311 4.41 -6.52 3.13
C LEU A 311 3.78 -7.89 3.49
N ILE A 312 3.13 -8.54 2.52
CA ILE A 312 2.58 -9.88 2.69
C ILE A 312 3.72 -10.90 2.82
N PHE A 313 4.72 -10.82 1.96
CA PHE A 313 5.90 -11.70 2.00
C PHE A 313 6.67 -11.57 3.31
N GLY A 314 6.89 -10.35 3.79
CA GLY A 314 7.48 -10.07 5.09
C GLY A 314 6.66 -10.64 6.26
N THR A 315 5.35 -10.83 6.08
CA THR A 315 4.48 -11.50 7.07
C THR A 315 4.74 -13.01 7.11
N PHE A 316 4.86 -13.66 5.95
CA PHE A 316 5.27 -15.07 5.88
C PHE A 316 6.65 -15.29 6.50
N SER A 317 7.64 -14.45 6.20
CA SER A 317 8.96 -14.50 6.82
C SER A 317 8.90 -14.32 8.33
N SER A 318 8.09 -13.37 8.82
CA SER A 318 7.92 -13.16 10.26
C SER A 318 7.37 -14.39 10.96
N ILE A 319 6.37 -15.06 10.38
CA ILE A 319 5.78 -16.29 10.94
C ILE A 319 6.82 -17.42 11.00
N SER A 320 7.61 -17.58 9.94
CA SER A 320 8.69 -18.57 9.89
C SER A 320 9.76 -18.29 10.96
N ASN A 321 10.19 -17.03 11.07
CA ASN A 321 11.21 -16.62 12.03
C ASN A 321 10.75 -16.86 13.48
N LEU A 322 9.47 -16.60 13.80
CA LEU A 322 8.89 -16.92 15.11
C LEU A 322 8.95 -18.42 15.46
N GLY A 323 8.92 -19.30 14.45
CA GLY A 323 9.17 -20.73 14.62
C GLY A 323 10.62 -21.05 14.92
N THR A 324 11.56 -20.41 14.23
CA THR A 324 13.00 -20.63 14.42
C THR A 324 13.51 -20.11 15.78
N THR A 325 12.92 -19.02 16.30
CA THR A 325 13.29 -18.43 17.59
C THR A 325 12.61 -19.15 18.78
N GLY A 326 11.79 -20.16 18.52
CA GLY A 326 11.07 -20.92 19.56
C GLY A 326 9.92 -20.17 20.22
N GLN A 327 9.53 -19.00 19.70
CA GLN A 327 8.40 -18.21 20.22
C GLN A 327 7.03 -18.77 19.79
N MET A 328 7.00 -19.66 18.81
CA MET A 328 5.83 -20.44 18.39
C MET A 328 6.21 -21.90 18.14
N SER A 329 5.29 -22.83 18.39
CA SER A 329 5.50 -24.24 18.06
C SER A 329 5.45 -24.46 16.54
N LYS A 330 6.11 -25.52 16.06
CA LYS A 330 6.10 -25.89 14.62
C LYS A 330 4.66 -26.05 14.08
N ASP A 331 3.78 -26.70 14.86
CA ASP A 331 2.38 -26.89 14.47
C ASP A 331 1.61 -25.57 14.34
N GLN A 332 1.89 -24.60 15.22
CA GLN A 332 1.27 -23.28 15.15
C GLN A 332 1.75 -22.51 13.91
N VAL A 333 3.05 -22.56 13.61
CA VAL A 333 3.64 -21.95 12.42
C VAL A 333 3.02 -22.53 11.16
N GLU A 334 2.88 -23.86 11.08
CA GLU A 334 2.26 -24.52 9.95
C GLU A 334 0.79 -24.13 9.80
N LYS A 335 0.04 -24.11 10.90
CA LYS A 335 -1.37 -23.68 10.92
C LYS A 335 -1.54 -22.25 10.42
N TYR A 336 -0.76 -21.30 10.94
CA TYR A 336 -0.84 -19.90 10.50
C TYR A 336 -0.41 -19.73 9.04
N THR A 337 0.63 -20.44 8.61
CA THR A 337 1.08 -20.41 7.21
C THR A 337 -0.02 -20.92 6.28
N LYS A 338 -0.66 -22.05 6.61
CA LYS A 338 -1.77 -22.63 5.81
C LYS A 338 -2.97 -21.70 5.74
N VAL A 339 -3.38 -21.10 6.87
CA VAL A 339 -4.48 -20.12 6.91
C VAL A 339 -4.15 -18.89 6.05
N LEU A 340 -2.94 -18.35 6.18
CA LEU A 340 -2.51 -17.17 5.43
C LEU A 340 -2.44 -17.44 3.92
N LEU A 341 -1.93 -18.60 3.56
CA LEU A 341 -1.78 -19.02 2.17
C LEU A 341 -3.13 -19.28 1.51
N ASN A 342 -4.06 -19.97 2.19
CA ASN A 342 -5.43 -20.14 1.68
C ASN A 342 -6.14 -18.80 1.47
N LYS A 343 -5.91 -17.84 2.38
CA LYS A 343 -6.47 -16.48 2.26
C LYS A 343 -5.85 -15.70 1.10
N ALA A 344 -4.55 -15.81 0.89
CA ALA A 344 -3.85 -15.21 -0.25
C ALA A 344 -4.34 -15.82 -1.58
N LEU A 345 -4.53 -17.14 -1.62
CA LEU A 345 -4.97 -17.85 -2.82
C LEU A 345 -6.43 -17.60 -3.20
N ALA A 346 -7.26 -17.13 -2.26
CA ALA A 346 -8.63 -16.68 -2.54
C ALA A 346 -8.70 -15.32 -3.24
N SER A 347 -7.57 -14.68 -3.52
CA SER A 347 -7.51 -13.45 -4.31
C SER A 347 -7.73 -13.72 -5.79
N ASP A 348 -8.40 -12.81 -6.50
CA ASP A 348 -8.56 -12.86 -7.95
C ASP A 348 -7.36 -12.23 -8.71
N ASP A 349 -6.35 -11.75 -7.99
CA ASP A 349 -5.22 -11.00 -8.57
C ASP A 349 -4.15 -11.93 -9.15
N ARG A 350 -4.14 -12.08 -10.49
CA ARG A 350 -3.14 -12.88 -11.22
C ARG A 350 -1.70 -12.45 -10.96
N ASN A 351 -1.43 -11.14 -10.93
CA ASN A 351 -0.06 -10.61 -10.73
C ASN A 351 0.44 -10.89 -9.32
N PHE A 352 -0.47 -10.81 -8.33
CA PHE A 352 -0.18 -11.22 -6.97
C PHE A 352 0.19 -12.70 -6.90
N HIS A 353 -0.60 -13.60 -7.52
CA HIS A 353 -0.29 -15.03 -7.55
C HIS A 353 1.10 -15.31 -8.14
N TYR A 354 1.43 -14.66 -9.26
CA TYR A 354 2.73 -14.85 -9.93
C TYR A 354 3.89 -14.41 -9.03
N SER A 355 3.73 -13.27 -8.36
CA SER A 355 4.71 -12.72 -7.41
C SER A 355 4.84 -13.62 -6.18
N LEU A 356 3.71 -14.12 -5.65
CA LEU A 356 3.64 -15.03 -4.52
C LEU A 356 4.36 -16.35 -4.83
N TYR A 357 4.09 -16.98 -5.98
CA TYR A 357 4.75 -18.23 -6.37
C TYR A 357 6.25 -18.05 -6.56
N THR A 358 6.65 -16.97 -7.25
CA THR A 358 8.07 -16.65 -7.42
C THR A 358 8.76 -16.47 -6.07
N TRP A 359 8.13 -15.77 -5.13
CA TRP A 359 8.68 -15.60 -3.78
C TRP A 359 8.79 -16.92 -3.01
N PHE A 360 7.76 -17.77 -3.03
CA PHE A 360 7.79 -19.09 -2.37
C PHE A 360 8.87 -20.01 -2.94
N ILE A 361 9.09 -19.99 -4.25
CA ILE A 361 10.16 -20.74 -4.92
C ILE A 361 11.53 -20.24 -4.45
N ASN A 362 11.73 -18.92 -4.39
CA ASN A 362 12.97 -18.32 -3.90
C ASN A 362 13.25 -18.67 -2.42
N GLN A 363 12.21 -18.87 -1.60
CA GLN A 363 12.34 -19.33 -0.21
C GLN A 363 12.51 -20.86 -0.08
N SER A 364 12.58 -21.60 -1.19
CA SER A 364 12.62 -23.08 -1.21
C SER A 364 11.40 -23.73 -0.54
N TRP A 365 10.24 -23.07 -0.56
CA TRP A 365 8.99 -23.56 0.04
C TRP A 365 8.07 -24.23 -0.98
N ILE A 366 8.65 -24.87 -2.00
CA ILE A 366 7.92 -25.49 -3.10
C ILE A 366 6.96 -26.60 -2.61
N ASP A 367 7.35 -27.38 -1.61
CA ASP A 367 6.52 -28.46 -1.08
C ASP A 367 5.17 -27.96 -0.55
N LYS A 368 5.16 -26.75 0.05
CA LYS A 368 3.93 -26.09 0.52
C LYS A 368 3.03 -25.64 -0.63
N LEU A 369 3.60 -25.26 -1.77
CA LEU A 369 2.84 -24.92 -2.98
C LEU A 369 2.29 -26.17 -3.66
N LEU A 370 3.09 -27.25 -3.70
CA LEU A 370 2.67 -28.54 -4.27
C LEU A 370 1.54 -29.20 -3.48
N GLU A 371 1.41 -28.89 -2.18
CA GLU A 371 0.25 -29.28 -1.38
C GLU A 371 -1.06 -28.60 -1.81
N ILE A 372 -0.99 -27.48 -2.53
CA ILE A 372 -2.16 -26.66 -2.78
C ILE A 372 -2.61 -26.77 -4.24
N GLN A 373 -3.89 -27.05 -4.39
CA GLN A 373 -4.56 -27.13 -5.67
C GLN A 373 -5.08 -25.73 -6.05
N SER A 374 -4.24 -24.94 -6.72
CA SER A 374 -4.64 -23.67 -7.33
C SER A 374 -4.52 -23.75 -8.85
N PRO A 375 -5.59 -23.45 -9.62
CA PRO A 375 -5.51 -23.39 -11.09
C PRO A 375 -4.54 -22.31 -11.57
N HIS A 376 -4.35 -21.24 -10.78
CA HIS A 376 -3.39 -20.17 -11.11
C HIS A 376 -1.93 -20.63 -11.03
N PHE A 377 -1.64 -21.62 -10.17
CA PHE A 377 -0.28 -22.16 -10.03
C PHE A 377 0.12 -23.01 -11.23
N GLU A 378 -0.79 -23.85 -11.73
CA GLU A 378 -0.56 -24.60 -12.97
C GLU A 378 -0.32 -23.64 -14.14
N ALA A 379 -1.18 -22.63 -14.31
CA ALA A 379 -1.02 -21.64 -15.38
C ALA A 379 0.33 -20.91 -15.33
N PHE A 380 0.80 -20.55 -14.13
CA PHE A 380 2.12 -19.95 -13.93
C PHE A 380 3.27 -20.86 -14.35
N LEU A 381 3.24 -22.13 -13.95
CA LEU A 381 4.29 -23.10 -14.26
C LEU A 381 4.31 -23.45 -15.76
N VAL A 382 3.14 -23.57 -16.39
CA VAL A 382 3.04 -23.83 -17.84
C VAL A 382 3.62 -22.67 -18.65
N GLU A 383 3.34 -21.42 -18.25
CA GLU A 383 3.87 -20.23 -18.94
C GLU A 383 5.40 -20.15 -18.85
N LYS A 384 5.97 -20.56 -17.71
CA LYS A 384 7.42 -20.53 -17.46
C LYS A 384 8.12 -21.89 -17.67
N LYS A 385 7.49 -22.83 -18.38
CA LYS A 385 8.01 -24.21 -18.55
C LYS A 385 9.39 -24.31 -19.20
N ARG A 386 9.88 -23.24 -19.84
CA ARG A 386 11.24 -23.19 -20.43
C ARG A 386 12.35 -23.23 -19.39
N ASP A 387 12.07 -22.81 -18.15
CA ASP A 387 13.00 -22.96 -17.04
C ASP A 387 12.95 -24.42 -16.54
N LEU A 388 14.08 -25.13 -16.63
CA LEU A 388 14.21 -26.52 -16.22
C LEU A 388 13.78 -26.77 -14.77
N VAL A 389 14.05 -25.82 -13.86
CA VAL A 389 13.69 -25.95 -12.45
C VAL A 389 12.18 -25.90 -12.27
N LEU A 390 11.51 -24.99 -12.99
CA LEU A 390 10.05 -24.85 -12.95
C LEU A 390 9.35 -26.00 -13.66
N ALA A 391 9.96 -26.55 -14.71
CA ALA A 391 9.46 -27.72 -15.42
C ALA A 391 9.49 -28.97 -14.52
N ASP A 392 10.56 -29.16 -13.71
CA ASP A 392 10.61 -30.23 -12.70
C ASP A 392 9.50 -30.06 -11.65
N TYR A 393 9.26 -28.83 -11.18
CA TYR A 393 8.17 -28.55 -10.25
C TYR A 393 6.79 -28.82 -10.84
N LEU A 394 6.57 -28.52 -12.12
CA LEU A 394 5.34 -28.85 -12.83
C LEU A 394 5.15 -30.37 -12.95
N CYS A 395 6.22 -31.12 -13.22
CA CYS A 395 6.17 -32.57 -13.22
C CYS A 395 5.77 -33.12 -11.84
N ARG A 396 6.40 -32.64 -10.76
CA ARG A 396 6.03 -33.02 -9.38
C ARG A 396 4.57 -32.68 -9.06
N PHE A 397 4.09 -31.53 -9.53
CA PHE A 397 2.69 -31.12 -9.37
C PHE A 397 1.73 -32.09 -10.08
N TYR A 398 2.02 -32.47 -11.32
CA TYR A 398 1.21 -33.43 -12.07
C TYR A 398 1.20 -34.83 -11.45
N VAL A 399 2.37 -35.35 -11.04
CA VAL A 399 2.48 -36.64 -10.36
C VAL A 399 1.65 -36.65 -9.07
N ARG A 400 1.73 -35.58 -8.26
CA ARG A 400 1.01 -35.48 -6.99
C ARG A 400 -0.51 -35.37 -7.17
N ASN A 401 -0.97 -34.78 -8.28
CA ASN A 401 -2.38 -34.67 -8.64
C ASN A 401 -2.90 -35.87 -9.46
N ASN A 402 -2.15 -36.98 -9.52
CA ASN A 402 -2.48 -38.19 -10.30
C ASN A 402 -2.64 -37.95 -11.82
N ARG A 403 -2.05 -36.88 -12.35
CA ARG A 403 -2.03 -36.56 -13.79
C ARG A 403 -0.76 -37.12 -14.44
N PHE A 404 -0.58 -38.44 -14.37
CA PHE A 404 0.68 -39.07 -14.81
C PHE A 404 0.91 -38.98 -16.33
N PHE A 405 -0.15 -38.90 -17.13
CA PHE A 405 -0.04 -38.70 -18.58
C PHE A 405 0.58 -37.34 -18.92
N ASP A 406 0.08 -36.26 -18.30
CA ASP A 406 0.62 -34.91 -18.50
C ASP A 406 2.05 -34.80 -17.98
N ALA A 407 2.38 -35.49 -16.87
CA ALA A 407 3.74 -35.59 -16.37
C ALA A 407 4.67 -36.32 -17.36
N ALA A 408 4.22 -37.43 -17.96
CA ALA A 408 5.01 -38.17 -18.94
C ALA A 408 5.26 -37.36 -20.22
N GLN A 409 4.25 -36.62 -20.69
CA GLN A 409 4.37 -35.73 -21.85
C GLN A 409 5.30 -34.53 -21.55
N LEU A 410 5.21 -33.94 -20.37
CA LEU A 410 6.11 -32.86 -19.99
C LEU A 410 7.57 -33.34 -19.90
N LEU A 411 7.81 -34.50 -19.30
CA LEU A 411 9.15 -35.08 -19.20
C LEU A 411 9.74 -35.44 -20.58
N SER A 412 8.89 -35.86 -21.52
CA SER A 412 9.33 -36.10 -22.90
C SER A 412 9.72 -34.79 -23.58
N GLU A 413 8.97 -33.71 -23.40
CA GLU A 413 9.34 -32.37 -23.88
C GLU A 413 10.64 -31.87 -23.25
N ILE A 414 10.82 -32.04 -21.94
CA ILE A 414 12.03 -31.61 -21.20
C ILE A 414 13.28 -32.34 -21.74
N ALA A 415 13.17 -33.62 -22.10
CA ALA A 415 14.29 -34.40 -22.61
C ALA A 415 14.89 -33.82 -23.90
N TYR A 416 14.19 -32.94 -24.62
CA TYR A 416 14.68 -32.25 -25.81
C TYR A 416 15.26 -30.85 -25.54
N TYR A 417 15.20 -30.32 -24.31
CA TYR A 417 15.66 -28.96 -24.03
C TYR A 417 17.18 -28.82 -24.22
N PRO A 418 17.66 -27.68 -24.76
CA PRO A 418 19.08 -27.45 -24.98
C PRO A 418 19.83 -27.30 -23.65
N GLY A 419 21.07 -27.79 -23.61
CA GLY A 419 21.95 -27.67 -22.44
C GLY A 419 21.84 -28.80 -21.40
N LEU A 420 21.12 -29.88 -21.72
CA LEU A 420 21.06 -31.09 -20.91
C LEU A 420 22.03 -32.15 -21.45
N ASN A 421 22.84 -32.74 -20.57
CA ASN A 421 23.69 -33.90 -20.88
C ASN A 421 22.85 -35.16 -21.15
N LEU A 422 23.39 -36.09 -21.92
CA LEU A 422 22.68 -37.32 -22.32
C LEU A 422 22.21 -38.15 -21.12
N ASP A 423 23.02 -38.25 -20.06
CA ASP A 423 22.66 -38.96 -18.82
C ASP A 423 21.40 -38.38 -18.16
N THR A 424 21.28 -37.05 -18.15
CA THR A 424 20.10 -36.36 -17.59
C THR A 424 18.87 -36.57 -18.46
N ARG A 425 19.03 -36.56 -19.80
CA ARG A 425 17.96 -36.86 -20.75
C ARG A 425 17.46 -38.30 -20.60
N LEU A 426 18.38 -39.27 -20.44
CA LEU A 426 18.05 -40.66 -20.14
C LEU A 426 17.24 -40.80 -18.84
N SER A 427 17.61 -40.06 -17.79
CA SER A 427 16.86 -40.06 -16.53
C SER A 427 15.44 -39.51 -16.71
N TYR A 428 15.28 -38.41 -17.44
CA TYR A 428 13.95 -37.85 -17.73
C TYR A 428 13.09 -38.78 -18.58
N LEU A 429 13.64 -39.42 -19.61
CA LEU A 429 12.94 -40.41 -20.43
C LEU A 429 12.54 -41.65 -19.62
N ALA A 430 13.42 -42.16 -18.76
CA ALA A 430 13.11 -43.27 -17.87
C ALA A 430 11.97 -42.92 -16.88
N ASN A 431 12.00 -41.71 -16.32
CA ASN A 431 10.93 -41.19 -15.45
C ASN A 431 9.62 -40.98 -16.23
N ALA A 432 9.68 -40.53 -17.48
CA ALA A 432 8.51 -40.39 -18.35
C ALA A 432 7.83 -41.75 -18.59
N ILE A 433 8.61 -42.79 -18.87
CA ILE A 433 8.12 -44.16 -19.05
C ILE A 433 7.52 -44.70 -17.74
N ALA A 434 8.14 -44.45 -16.59
CA ALA A 434 7.62 -44.87 -15.29
C ALA A 434 6.26 -44.24 -14.98
N ASN A 435 6.12 -42.94 -15.23
CA ASN A 435 4.84 -42.23 -15.10
C ASN A 435 3.80 -42.72 -16.12
N GLY A 436 4.20 -42.91 -17.38
CA GLY A 436 3.31 -43.43 -18.43
C GLY A 436 2.80 -44.84 -18.13
N LYS A 437 3.64 -45.73 -17.58
CA LYS A 437 3.22 -47.09 -17.15
C LYS A 437 2.18 -47.08 -16.03
N SER A 438 2.13 -45.99 -15.27
CA SER A 438 1.15 -45.81 -14.18
C SER A 438 -0.22 -45.36 -14.69
N CYS A 439 -0.36 -45.07 -15.99
CA CYS A 439 -1.62 -44.71 -16.65
C CYS A 439 -2.19 -45.88 -17.47
N THR A 440 -3.52 -46.02 -17.44
CA THR A 440 -4.26 -46.98 -18.28
C THR A 440 -5.07 -46.23 -19.33
N GLY A 441 -4.60 -46.18 -20.58
CA GLY A 441 -5.29 -45.53 -21.70
C GLY A 441 -4.64 -45.82 -23.06
N SER A 442 -5.42 -45.78 -24.15
CA SER A 442 -4.93 -46.06 -25.51
C SER A 442 -3.86 -45.06 -25.96
N ASN A 443 -4.06 -43.76 -25.70
CA ASN A 443 -3.10 -42.70 -26.02
C ASN A 443 -1.80 -42.85 -25.21
N THR A 444 -1.89 -43.44 -24.01
CA THR A 444 -0.72 -43.73 -23.17
C THR A 444 0.14 -44.84 -23.78
N GLN A 445 -0.46 -45.85 -24.41
CA GLN A 445 0.29 -46.94 -25.03
C GLN A 445 1.09 -46.46 -26.25
N GLU A 446 0.52 -45.55 -27.05
CA GLU A 446 1.22 -44.94 -28.18
C GLU A 446 2.41 -44.08 -27.72
N LEU A 447 2.19 -43.20 -26.74
CA LEU A 447 3.26 -42.40 -26.12
C LEU A 447 4.35 -43.29 -25.51
N LEU A 448 3.97 -44.38 -24.83
CA LEU A 448 4.94 -45.34 -24.26
C LEU A 448 5.77 -46.02 -25.35
N GLY A 449 5.17 -46.38 -26.49
CA GLY A 449 5.92 -46.90 -27.64
C GLY A 449 7.00 -45.92 -28.09
N GLN A 450 6.60 -44.68 -28.37
CA GLN A 450 7.51 -43.60 -28.78
C GLN A 450 8.62 -43.35 -27.76
N LEU A 451 8.29 -43.34 -26.47
CA LEU A 451 9.28 -43.11 -25.41
C LEU A 451 10.28 -44.26 -25.25
N ASN A 452 9.86 -45.52 -25.44
CA ASN A 452 10.79 -46.65 -25.37
C ASN A 452 11.75 -46.63 -26.57
N ASP A 453 11.24 -46.35 -27.77
CA ASP A 453 12.09 -46.22 -28.97
C ASP A 453 13.14 -45.12 -28.78
N LEU A 454 12.74 -43.96 -28.26
CA LEU A 454 13.64 -42.84 -27.95
C LEU A 454 14.66 -43.18 -26.85
N LEU A 455 14.25 -43.91 -25.80
CA LEU A 455 15.16 -44.34 -24.75
C LEU A 455 16.22 -45.31 -25.30
N ASP A 456 15.83 -46.20 -26.21
CA ASP A 456 16.76 -47.14 -26.82
C ASP A 456 17.75 -46.44 -27.74
N VAL A 457 17.32 -45.44 -28.52
CA VAL A 457 18.23 -44.58 -29.32
C VAL A 457 19.21 -43.85 -28.39
N ALA A 458 18.72 -43.23 -27.31
CA ALA A 458 19.55 -42.52 -26.35
C ALA A 458 20.58 -43.42 -25.66
N ARG A 459 20.24 -44.69 -25.39
CA ARG A 459 21.18 -45.70 -24.86
C ARG A 459 22.26 -46.05 -25.87
N ILE A 460 21.90 -46.24 -27.13
CA ILE A 460 22.87 -46.48 -28.22
C ILE A 460 23.84 -45.30 -28.32
N GLN A 461 23.34 -44.06 -28.27
CA GLN A 461 24.20 -42.87 -28.23
C GLN A 461 25.14 -42.87 -27.02
N ALA A 462 24.66 -43.25 -25.82
CA ALA A 462 25.48 -43.31 -24.62
C ALA A 462 26.58 -44.38 -24.71
N ASP A 463 26.28 -45.54 -25.27
CA ASP A 463 27.25 -46.61 -25.52
C ASP A 463 28.32 -46.15 -26.53
N ILE A 464 27.93 -45.42 -27.58
CA ILE A 464 28.84 -44.81 -28.56
C ILE A 464 29.75 -43.78 -27.88
N ILE A 465 29.21 -42.89 -27.04
CA ILE A 465 30.02 -41.94 -26.26
C ILE A 465 31.03 -42.68 -25.37
N SER A 466 30.62 -43.77 -24.71
CA SER A 466 31.49 -44.55 -23.83
C SER A 466 32.66 -45.22 -24.57
N THR A 467 32.43 -45.63 -25.83
CA THR A 467 33.45 -46.25 -26.68
C THR A 467 34.38 -45.20 -27.29
N LEU A 468 33.85 -44.06 -27.74
CA LEU A 468 34.61 -42.96 -28.32
C LEU A 468 35.51 -42.24 -27.31
N LYS A 469 35.13 -42.21 -26.02
CA LYS A 469 35.99 -41.68 -24.93
C LYS A 469 37.37 -42.36 -24.83
N ASN A 470 37.52 -43.57 -25.38
CA ASN A 470 38.78 -44.31 -25.38
C ASN A 470 39.66 -44.05 -26.62
N ILE A 471 39.22 -43.19 -27.55
CA ILE A 471 39.89 -42.89 -28.81
C ILE A 471 40.37 -41.42 -28.80
N PRO A 472 41.66 -41.14 -29.10
CA PRO A 472 42.16 -39.76 -29.19
C PRO A 472 41.56 -38.99 -30.39
N ASP A 473 41.48 -37.65 -30.31
CA ASP A 473 40.92 -36.72 -31.31
C ASP A 473 39.39 -36.71 -31.52
N THR A 474 38.59 -37.15 -30.53
CA THR A 474 37.11 -37.23 -30.62
C THR A 474 36.33 -36.18 -29.80
N GLU A 475 37.01 -35.17 -29.22
CA GLU A 475 36.40 -34.24 -28.25
C GLU A 475 35.20 -33.43 -28.79
N LEU A 476 35.23 -33.01 -30.06
CA LEU A 476 34.12 -32.27 -30.68
C LEU A 476 32.89 -33.16 -30.93
N LEU A 477 33.12 -34.40 -31.37
CA LEU A 477 32.08 -35.41 -31.59
C LEU A 477 31.41 -35.84 -30.28
N LEU A 478 32.20 -35.95 -29.20
CA LEU A 478 31.69 -36.23 -27.87
C LEU A 478 30.80 -35.11 -27.34
N GLN A 479 31.12 -33.84 -27.63
CA GLN A 479 30.26 -32.71 -27.27
C GLN A 479 28.96 -32.70 -28.07
N GLU A 480 28.99 -32.98 -29.38
CA GLU A 480 27.79 -33.04 -30.21
C GLU A 480 26.84 -34.17 -29.75
N LEU A 481 27.38 -35.38 -29.53
CA LEU A 481 26.63 -36.54 -29.07
C LEU A 481 26.05 -36.38 -27.65
N ASP A 482 26.72 -35.64 -26.76
CA ASP A 482 26.23 -35.36 -25.40
C ASP A 482 25.20 -34.22 -25.37
N SER A 483 25.22 -33.34 -26.39
CA SER A 483 24.41 -32.13 -26.42
C SER A 483 22.97 -32.34 -26.91
N GLU A 484 22.70 -33.29 -27.80
CA GLU A 484 21.38 -33.49 -28.42
C GLU A 484 21.00 -34.98 -28.61
N LEU A 485 19.69 -35.26 -28.52
CA LEU A 485 19.12 -36.55 -28.94
C LEU A 485 19.06 -36.58 -30.47
N LEU A 486 19.86 -37.44 -31.08
CA LEU A 486 19.91 -37.59 -32.53
C LEU A 486 18.97 -38.73 -32.97
N ASP A 487 18.40 -38.60 -34.16
CA ASP A 487 17.68 -39.69 -34.80
C ASP A 487 18.62 -40.87 -35.09
N LEU A 488 18.06 -42.09 -35.06
CA LEU A 488 18.84 -43.31 -35.30
C LEU A 488 19.61 -43.27 -36.64
N ALA A 489 19.05 -42.61 -37.66
CA ALA A 489 19.69 -42.45 -38.96
C ALA A 489 20.94 -41.55 -38.90
N THR A 490 20.89 -40.46 -38.12
CA THR A 490 22.02 -39.54 -37.95
C THR A 490 23.09 -40.12 -37.03
N VAL A 491 22.71 -40.90 -36.01
CA VAL A 491 23.66 -41.65 -35.16
C VAL A 491 24.44 -42.70 -35.96
N ILE A 492 23.83 -43.29 -36.99
CA ILE A 492 24.48 -44.31 -37.82
C ILE A 492 25.28 -43.68 -38.97
N SER A 493 24.87 -42.52 -39.48
CA SER A 493 25.53 -41.87 -40.62
C SER A 493 26.77 -41.06 -40.25
N ASN A 494 26.78 -40.48 -39.04
CA ASN A 494 27.92 -39.76 -38.47
C ASN A 494 28.84 -40.73 -37.74
#